data_AF-A0A4R5UU26-F1
#
_entry.id   AF-A0A4R5UU26-F1
#
_cell.length_a   1.000
_cell.length_b   1.000
_cell.length_c   1.000
_cell.angle_alpha   90.00
_cell.angle_beta   90.00
_cell.angle_gamma   90.00
#
_symmetry.space_group_name_H-M   'P 1'
#
loop_
_entity.id
_entity.type
_entity.pdbx_description
1 polymer ?
#
loop_
_entity_poly.entity_id
_entity_poly.type
_entity_poly.pdbx_seq_one_letter_code
_entity_poly.pdbx_strand_id
1 'polypeptide(L)'
;MNEVVEIKALKDYRVWLRFKDDEVKIVNLRPFLGKGFTAELLDPSKFKKVFIEPGGGIAWENGYDFCPNFLKKLEGEKVELA
;
A
#
# COMPACT_ATOMS: atom_id res chain seq x y z
N MET A 1 -12.92 10.96 -7.16
CA MET A 1 -11.82 10.71 -6.20
C MET A 1 -11.17 9.39 -6.58
N ASN A 2 -9.85 9.25 -6.50
CA ASN A 2 -9.22 7.93 -6.70
C ASN A 2 -9.65 6.99 -5.57
N GLU A 3 -9.69 5.69 -5.86
CA GLU A 3 -10.14 4.66 -4.92
C GLU A 3 -9.40 3.37 -5.25
N VAL A 4 -8.80 2.74 -4.23
CA VAL A 4 -8.25 1.38 -4.32
C VAL A 4 -9.39 0.40 -4.11
N VAL A 5 -9.55 -0.55 -5.03
CA VAL A 5 -10.64 -1.55 -4.99
C VAL A 5 -10.12 -2.97 -4.74
N GLU A 6 -8.82 -3.20 -4.90
CA GLU A 6 -8.16 -4.46 -4.53
C GLU A 6 -6.73 -4.19 -4.09
N ILE A 7 -6.26 -4.94 -3.09
CA ILE A 7 -4.90 -4.85 -2.56
C ILE A 7 -4.33 -6.24 -2.30
N LYS A 8 -3.04 -6.41 -2.57
CA LYS A 8 -2.25 -7.56 -2.13
C LYS A 8 -0.93 -7.09 -1.53
N ALA A 9 -0.66 -7.48 -0.29
CA ALA A 9 0.67 -7.28 0.31
C ALA A 9 1.66 -8.25 -0.34
N LEU A 10 2.80 -7.72 -0.79
CA LEU A 10 3.87 -8.47 -1.42
C LEU A 10 5.11 -8.50 -0.51
N LYS A 11 6.19 -9.13 -0.99
CA LYS A 11 7.49 -9.11 -0.31
C LYS A 11 8.09 -7.70 -0.33
N ASP A 12 9.07 -7.47 0.54
CA ASP A 12 9.85 -6.22 0.63
C ASP A 12 8.99 -4.96 0.78
N TYR A 13 7.89 -5.05 1.54
CA TYR A 13 7.00 -3.93 1.85
C TYR A 13 6.36 -3.28 0.61
N ARG A 14 6.18 -4.08 -0.44
CA ARG A 14 5.42 -3.69 -1.62
C ARG A 14 3.95 -4.02 -1.44
N VAL A 15 3.11 -3.24 -2.10
CA VAL A 15 1.70 -3.57 -2.29
C VAL A 15 1.37 -3.53 -3.77
N TRP A 16 0.63 -4.55 -4.23
CA TRP A 16 -0.08 -4.49 -5.50
C TRP A 16 -1.44 -3.86 -5.25
N LEU A 17 -1.81 -2.89 -6.08
CA LEU A 17 -3.03 -2.11 -5.97
C LEU A 17 -3.75 -2.16 -7.30
N ARG A 18 -5.07 -2.37 -7.27
CA ARG A 18 -5.96 -2.07 -8.39
C ARG A 18 -6.85 -0.91 -8.00
N PHE A 19 -6.83 0.13 -8.82
CA PHE A 19 -7.68 1.30 -8.66
C PHE A 19 -9.01 1.09 -9.38
N LYS A 20 -10.00 1.91 -9.03
CA LYS A 20 -11.36 1.88 -9.60
C LYS A 20 -11.41 2.14 -11.11
N ASP A 21 -10.41 2.81 -11.67
CA ASP A 21 -10.25 3.05 -13.11
C ASP A 21 -9.43 1.96 -13.80
N ASP A 22 -9.35 0.78 -13.17
CA ASP A 22 -8.62 -0.41 -13.63
C ASP A 22 -7.10 -0.25 -13.76
N GLU A 23 -6.53 0.90 -13.37
CA GLU A 23 -5.08 1.03 -13.27
C GLU A 23 -4.56 0.09 -12.19
N VAL A 24 -3.49 -0.63 -12.51
CA VAL A 24 -2.79 -1.54 -11.62
C VAL A 24 -1.37 -1.04 -11.39
N LYS A 25 -0.95 -1.00 -10.12
CA LYS A 25 0.40 -0.61 -9.74
C LYS A 25 0.95 -1.49 -8.65
N ILE A 26 2.26 -1.67 -8.66
CA ILE A 26 3.02 -2.17 -7.52
C ILE A 26 3.81 -1.00 -6.97
N VAL A 27 3.64 -0.70 -5.68
CA VAL A 27 4.33 0.42 -5.04
C VAL A 27 5.13 -0.09 -3.86
N ASN A 28 6.35 0.43 -3.70
CA ASN A 28 7.20 0.13 -2.57
C ASN A 28 6.98 1.14 -1.45
N LEU A 29 6.46 0.65 -0.33
CA LEU A 29 6.15 1.49 0.83
C LEU A 29 7.29 1.54 1.85
N ARG A 30 8.36 0.74 1.67
CA ARG A 30 9.51 0.69 2.58
C ARG A 30 10.08 2.07 2.96
N PRO A 31 10.19 3.05 2.05
CA PRO A 31 10.74 4.37 2.37
C PRO A 31 9.92 5.16 3.41
N PHE A 32 8.65 4.83 3.58
CA PHE A 32 7.72 5.52 4.48
C PHE A 32 7.60 4.85 5.86
N LEU A 33 8.23 3.69 6.05
CA LEU A 33 8.15 2.89 7.28
C LEU A 33 9.41 2.99 8.13
N GLY A 34 9.29 2.69 9.42
CA GLY A 34 10.45 2.53 10.31
C GLY A 34 10.68 3.69 11.29
N LYS A 35 9.80 4.69 11.35
CA LYS A 35 9.92 5.83 12.27
C LYS A 35 8.67 5.99 13.14
N GLY A 36 8.86 6.23 14.44
CA GLY A 36 7.74 6.36 15.37
C GLY A 36 6.84 5.12 15.36
N PHE A 37 5.51 5.34 15.36
CA PHE A 37 4.53 4.25 15.37
C PHE A 37 4.54 3.38 14.09
N THR A 38 5.09 3.88 12.98
CA THR A 38 5.27 3.07 11.75
C THR A 38 6.40 2.04 11.85
N ALA A 39 7.22 2.09 12.92
CA ALA A 39 8.31 1.13 13.11
C ALA A 39 7.83 -0.32 13.23
N GLU A 40 6.64 -0.54 13.78
CA GLU A 40 6.08 -1.88 13.89
C GLU A 40 5.69 -2.48 12.54
N LEU A 41 5.46 -1.64 11.52
CA LEU A 41 5.17 -2.11 10.16
C LEU A 41 6.43 -2.64 9.45
N LEU A 42 7.60 -2.59 10.10
CA LEU A 42 8.77 -3.37 9.70
C LEU A 42 8.65 -4.85 10.08
N ASP A 43 7.68 -5.24 10.91
CA ASP A 43 7.30 -6.65 11.05
C ASP A 43 6.45 -7.04 9.82
N PRO A 44 6.91 -7.96 8.96
CA PRO A 44 6.16 -8.38 7.78
C PRO A 44 4.77 -8.95 8.11
N SER A 45 4.60 -9.53 9.30
CA SER A 45 3.32 -10.08 9.76
C SER A 45 2.30 -8.97 10.05
N LYS A 46 2.77 -7.82 10.56
CA LYS A 46 1.94 -6.62 10.74
C LYS A 46 1.69 -5.90 9.41
N PHE A 47 2.73 -5.76 8.59
CA PHE A 47 2.60 -5.13 7.27
C PHE A 47 1.57 -5.84 6.37
N LYS A 48 1.53 -7.17 6.39
CA LYS A 48 0.59 -7.96 5.58
C LYS A 48 -0.88 -7.79 5.98
N LYS A 49 -1.17 -7.18 7.13
CA LYS A 49 -2.54 -6.87 7.57
C LYS A 49 -3.10 -5.57 6.97
N VAL A 50 -2.44 -5.03 5.95
CA VAL A 50 -2.95 -3.88 5.22
C VAL A 50 -4.36 -4.16 4.67
N PHE A 51 -5.26 -3.20 4.80
CA PHE A 51 -6.64 -3.30 4.31
C PHE A 51 -7.05 -2.02 3.58
N ILE A 52 -8.10 -2.10 2.77
CA ILE A 52 -8.71 -0.93 2.12
C ILE A 52 -9.66 -0.29 3.13
N GLU A 53 -9.42 0.97 3.45
CA GLU A 53 -10.25 1.72 4.40
C GLU A 53 -11.45 2.39 3.70
N PRO A 54 -12.54 2.77 4.41
CA PRO A 54 -13.77 3.28 3.80
C PRO A 54 -13.64 4.48 2.86
N GLY A 55 -12.60 5.30 3.02
CA GLY A 55 -12.24 6.43 2.15
C GLY A 55 -11.52 6.03 0.85
N GLY A 56 -11.31 4.73 0.61
CA GLY A 56 -10.68 4.20 -0.59
C GLY A 56 -9.16 4.20 -0.58
N GLY A 57 -8.54 4.59 0.54
CA GLY A 57 -7.10 4.43 0.78
C GLY A 57 -6.75 3.04 1.29
N ILE A 58 -5.52 2.90 1.78
CA ILE A 58 -5.06 1.67 2.44
C ILE A 58 -4.58 2.03 3.83
N ALA A 59 -4.81 1.15 4.80
CA ALA A 59 -4.48 1.41 6.20
C ALA A 59 -4.04 0.14 6.96
N TRP A 60 -3.51 0.36 8.15
CA TRP A 60 -3.21 -0.66 9.15
C TRP A 60 -3.97 -0.39 10.46
N GLU A 61 -4.10 -1.42 11.30
CA GLU A 61 -4.82 -1.34 12.60
C GLU A 61 -4.26 -0.28 13.55
N ASN A 62 -3.00 0.12 13.35
CA ASN A 62 -2.35 1.17 14.13
C ASN A 62 -2.71 2.60 13.69
N GLY A 63 -3.61 2.74 12.72
CA GLY A 63 -4.10 4.02 12.22
C GLY A 63 -3.19 4.69 11.19
N TYR A 64 -2.07 4.06 10.78
CA TYR A 64 -1.30 4.56 9.65
C TYR A 64 -2.04 4.29 8.34
N ASP A 65 -2.13 5.29 7.47
CA ASP A 65 -2.84 5.20 6.21
C ASP A 65 -2.09 5.87 5.05
N PHE A 66 -2.44 5.48 3.83
CA PHE A 66 -2.14 6.22 2.62
C PHE A 66 -3.42 6.53 1.87
N CYS A 67 -3.63 7.81 1.58
CA CYS A 67 -4.74 8.24 0.76
C CYS A 67 -4.57 7.76 -0.70
N PRO A 68 -5.67 7.46 -1.41
CA PRO A 68 -5.59 6.88 -2.75
C PRO A 68 -4.95 7.83 -3.77
N ASN A 69 -5.09 9.15 -3.58
CA ASN A 69 -4.47 10.14 -4.45
C ASN A 69 -2.94 10.15 -4.32
N PHE A 70 -2.41 9.89 -3.12
CA PHE A 70 -0.96 9.78 -2.93
C PHE A 70 -0.44 8.50 -3.59
N LEU A 71 -1.11 7.36 -3.36
CA LEU A 71 -0.75 6.09 -3.99
C LEU A 71 -0.76 6.18 -5.52
N LYS A 72 -1.74 6.89 -6.11
CA LYS A 72 -1.83 7.10 -7.56
C LYS A 72 -0.61 7.84 -8.13
N LYS A 73 -0.06 8.80 -7.38
CA LYS A 73 1.09 9.61 -7.77
C LYS A 73 2.43 8.88 -7.63
N LEU A 74 2.52 7.87 -6.77
CA LEU A 74 3.75 7.09 -6.62
C LEU A 74 4.11 6.41 -7.94
N GLU A 75 5.40 6.36 -8.23
CA GLU A 75 5.89 5.60 -9.37
C GLU A 75 5.65 4.11 -9.13
N GLY A 76 5.03 3.44 -10.09
CA GLY A 76 4.81 2.01 -10.02
C GLY A 76 6.10 1.28 -10.40
N GLU A 77 6.44 0.24 -9.64
CA GLU A 77 7.51 -0.66 -10.02
C GLU A 77 7.01 -1.60 -11.13
N LYS A 78 7.80 -1.74 -12.19
CA LYS A 78 7.60 -2.82 -13.16
C LYS A 78 7.99 -4.11 -12.46
N VAL A 79 7.02 -4.97 -12.18
CA VAL A 79 7.33 -6.34 -11.79
C VAL A 79 7.40 -7.15 -13.07
N GLU A 80 8.62 -7.55 -13.43
CA GLU A 80 8.81 -8.63 -14.38
C GLU A 80 8.13 -9.87 -13.78
N LEU A 81 7.00 -10.23 -14.36
CA LEU A 81 6.44 -11.57 -14.18
C LEU A 81 7.39 -12.50 -14.91
N ALA A 82 8.34 -13.06 -14.16
CA ALA A 82 9.14 -14.20 -14.60
C ALA A 82 8.23 -15.44 -14.78
#